data_AF-A0A2S6HSK1-F1
#
_entry.id   AF-A0A2S6HSK1-F1
#
_cell.length_a   1.000
_cell.length_b   1.000
_cell.length_c   1.000
_cell.angle_alpha   90.00
_cell.angle_beta   90.00
_cell.angle_gamma   90.00
#
_symmetry.space_group_name_H-M   'P 1'
#
loop_
_entity.id
_entity.type
_entity.pdbx_description
1 polymer ?
#
loop_
_entity_poly.entity_id
_entity_poly.type
_entity_poly.pdbx_seq_one_letter_code
_entity_poly.pdbx_strand_id
1 'polypeptide(L)'
;MKWQECFKKYDYRSLITEDGVLDIGMFLIDGKVPGELRQIYESKYGDELFLILQPKPGTNMNTFCTSWDDHIMAFVNFGELREGGHEAVKKLQYNITQIILYTEKKGICETGNLPLMNRPDSFTEEKSVSVSRKIFIPCGSNDNFDSDSRILLPFWYDELKGEIFNQENEENLTSLLPDNGTASFLCKERIKIDHRARSNSADQLNFTEEEFVAVKGWLEL
;
A
#
# COMPACT_ATOMS: atom_id res chain seq x y z
N MET A 1 11.03 -16.73 3.33
CA MET A 1 9.91 -16.48 4.27
C MET A 1 8.66 -16.65 3.47
N LYS A 2 7.64 -17.31 4.02
CA LYS A 2 6.39 -17.48 3.28
C LYS A 2 5.62 -16.17 3.24
N TRP A 3 4.94 -15.86 2.13
CA TRP A 3 4.20 -14.61 2.04
C TRP A 3 3.13 -14.49 3.12
N GLN A 4 2.50 -15.60 3.52
CA GLN A 4 1.54 -15.65 4.63
C GLN A 4 2.15 -15.12 5.94
N GLU A 5 3.42 -15.42 6.20
CA GLU A 5 4.13 -14.96 7.39
C GLU A 5 4.39 -13.45 7.33
N CYS A 6 4.59 -12.89 6.14
CA CYS A 6 4.71 -11.44 5.96
C CYS A 6 3.41 -10.74 6.37
N PHE A 7 2.26 -11.16 5.87
CA PHE A 7 0.96 -10.57 6.24
C PHE A 7 0.66 -10.72 7.73
N LYS A 8 0.87 -11.91 8.28
CA LYS A 8 0.67 -12.17 9.71
C LYS A 8 1.53 -11.27 10.59
N LYS A 9 2.78 -11.01 10.20
CA LYS A 9 3.72 -10.17 10.95
C LYS A 9 3.25 -8.72 11.07
N TYR A 10 2.54 -8.21 10.08
CA TYR A 10 2.04 -6.83 10.03
C TYR A 10 0.54 -6.73 10.37
N ASP A 11 0.01 -7.72 11.10
CA ASP A 11 -1.38 -7.75 11.60
C ASP A 11 -2.46 -7.72 10.51
N TYR A 12 -2.18 -8.24 9.31
CA TYR A 12 -3.21 -8.40 8.29
C TYR A 12 -4.08 -9.63 8.57
N ARG A 13 -5.40 -9.45 8.51
CA ARG A 13 -6.42 -10.48 8.75
C ARG A 13 -6.77 -11.19 7.45
N SER A 14 -6.77 -12.51 7.49
CA SER A 14 -7.23 -13.38 6.40
C SER A 14 -8.76 -13.35 6.28
N LEU A 15 -9.29 -13.10 5.07
CA LEU A 15 -10.74 -13.14 4.81
C LEU A 15 -11.19 -14.48 4.20
N ILE A 16 -10.27 -15.28 3.66
CA ILE A 16 -10.52 -16.69 3.34
C ILE A 16 -10.06 -17.51 4.55
N THR A 17 -11.00 -18.23 5.15
CA THR A 17 -10.75 -19.12 6.30
C THR A 17 -10.04 -20.41 5.87
N GLU A 18 -9.50 -21.16 6.85
CA GLU A 18 -8.84 -22.46 6.59
C GLU A 18 -9.79 -23.48 5.94
N ASP A 19 -11.10 -23.37 6.21
CA ASP A 19 -12.15 -24.19 5.59
C ASP A 19 -12.49 -23.75 4.15
N GLY A 20 -11.78 -22.75 3.61
CA GLY A 20 -12.00 -22.21 2.27
C GLY A 20 -13.26 -21.34 2.15
N VAL A 21 -13.88 -20.96 3.27
CA VAL A 21 -15.02 -20.06 3.28
C VAL A 21 -14.52 -18.63 3.14
N LEU A 22 -15.03 -17.93 2.13
CA LEU A 22 -14.81 -16.52 1.91
C LEU A 22 -16.09 -15.76 2.28
N ASP A 23 -15.94 -14.74 3.12
CA ASP A 23 -17.06 -13.93 3.63
C ASP A 23 -17.58 -12.89 2.62
N ILE A 24 -16.95 -12.77 1.44
CA ILE A 24 -17.30 -11.78 0.40
C ILE A 24 -17.66 -12.49 -0.91
N GLY A 25 -18.97 -12.55 -1.20
CA GLY A 25 -19.50 -13.25 -2.37
C GLY A 25 -19.02 -12.72 -3.72
N MET A 26 -18.62 -11.45 -3.80
CA MET A 26 -18.23 -10.79 -5.07
C MET A 26 -16.92 -11.33 -5.67
N PHE A 27 -16.13 -12.09 -4.91
CA PHE A 27 -14.93 -12.76 -5.43
C PHE A 27 -15.14 -14.27 -5.62
N LEU A 28 -16.38 -14.76 -5.51
CA LEU A 28 -16.73 -16.15 -5.80
C LEU A 28 -17.10 -16.31 -7.27
N ILE A 29 -16.62 -17.38 -7.89
CA ILE A 29 -17.06 -17.82 -9.22
C ILE A 29 -17.89 -19.09 -9.02
N ASP A 30 -19.13 -19.08 -9.50
CA ASP A 30 -20.10 -20.16 -9.29
C ASP A 30 -20.28 -20.54 -7.80
N GLY A 31 -20.24 -19.52 -6.92
CA GLY A 31 -20.40 -19.70 -5.47
C GLY A 31 -19.20 -20.35 -4.78
N LYS A 32 -18.05 -20.46 -5.44
CA LYS A 32 -16.82 -21.03 -4.90
C LYS A 32 -15.64 -20.08 -5.05
N VAL A 33 -14.66 -20.18 -4.13
CA VAL A 33 -13.40 -19.47 -4.26
C VAL A 33 -12.69 -19.99 -5.51
N PRO A 34 -12.42 -19.14 -6.52
CA PRO A 34 -11.77 -19.59 -7.74
C PRO A 34 -10.32 -20.00 -7.45
N GLY A 35 -9.81 -21.02 -8.15
CA GLY A 35 -8.46 -21.56 -7.88
C GLY A 35 -7.32 -20.55 -8.04
N GLU A 36 -7.54 -19.49 -8.80
CA GLU A 36 -6.60 -18.38 -9.00
C GLU A 36 -6.60 -17.37 -7.84
N LEU A 37 -7.59 -17.38 -6.97
CA LEU A 37 -7.60 -16.58 -5.74
C LEU A 37 -6.99 -17.39 -4.60
N ARG A 38 -5.85 -16.96 -4.10
CA ARG A 38 -5.12 -17.66 -3.03
C ARG A 38 -5.52 -17.19 -1.65
N GLN A 39 -5.67 -15.88 -1.49
CA GLN A 39 -6.03 -15.26 -0.22
C GLN A 39 -6.51 -13.82 -0.45
N ILE A 40 -7.30 -13.31 0.49
CA ILE A 40 -7.58 -11.89 0.62
C ILE A 40 -7.18 -11.47 2.04
N TYR A 41 -6.41 -10.40 2.15
CA TYR A 41 -5.99 -9.83 3.41
C TYR A 41 -6.55 -8.42 3.60
N GLU A 42 -7.05 -8.16 4.79
CA GLU A 42 -7.48 -6.83 5.23
C GLU A 42 -6.53 -6.32 6.32
N SER A 43 -6.16 -5.05 6.28
CA SER A 43 -5.36 -4.45 7.37
C SER A 43 -6.14 -4.45 8.68
N LYS A 44 -5.44 -4.46 9.82
CA LYS A 44 -6.09 -4.34 11.14
C LYS A 44 -6.95 -3.09 11.32
N TYR A 45 -6.73 -2.05 10.50
CA TYR A 45 -7.47 -0.80 10.56
C TYR A 45 -8.64 -0.76 9.56
N GLY A 46 -8.79 -1.78 8.70
CA GLY A 46 -9.85 -1.86 7.69
C GLY A 46 -9.71 -0.79 6.60
N ASP A 47 -8.49 -0.35 6.33
CA ASP A 47 -8.15 0.74 5.39
C ASP A 47 -7.35 0.28 4.18
N GLU A 48 -6.91 -0.98 4.14
CA GLU A 48 -6.22 -1.59 3.01
C GLU A 48 -6.68 -3.02 2.76
N LEU A 49 -6.75 -3.41 1.49
CA LEU A 49 -7.12 -4.75 1.06
C LEU A 49 -6.12 -5.29 0.03
N PHE A 50 -5.62 -6.51 0.26
CA PHE A 50 -4.72 -7.20 -0.65
C PHE A 50 -5.37 -8.47 -1.19
N LEU A 51 -5.41 -8.62 -2.51
CA LEU A 51 -5.82 -9.85 -3.18
C LEU A 51 -4.56 -10.58 -3.64
N ILE A 52 -4.35 -11.81 -3.16
CA ILE A 52 -3.24 -12.66 -3.58
C ILE A 52 -3.73 -13.55 -4.73
N LEU A 53 -3.23 -13.27 -5.93
CA LEU A 53 -3.68 -13.88 -7.17
C LEU A 53 -2.60 -14.77 -7.78
N GLN A 54 -3.03 -15.94 -8.23
CA GLN A 54 -2.19 -16.95 -8.86
C GLN A 54 -2.77 -17.33 -10.24
N PRO A 55 -2.46 -16.55 -11.28
CA PRO A 55 -2.87 -16.86 -12.64
C PRO A 55 -2.30 -18.20 -13.13
N LYS A 56 -3.06 -18.87 -14.00
CA LYS A 56 -2.63 -20.13 -14.64
C LYS A 56 -1.52 -19.86 -15.67
N PRO A 57 -0.65 -20.84 -15.97
CA PRO A 57 0.31 -20.73 -17.06
C PRO A 57 -0.38 -20.40 -18.39
N GLY A 58 0.17 -19.44 -19.14
CA GLY A 58 -0.36 -19.01 -20.43
C GLY A 58 -1.53 -18.02 -20.36
N THR A 59 -1.91 -17.57 -19.17
CA THR A 59 -2.96 -16.55 -18.99
C THR A 59 -2.53 -15.21 -19.60
N ASN A 60 -3.43 -14.54 -20.31
CA ASN A 60 -3.21 -13.16 -20.75
C ASN A 60 -3.37 -12.21 -19.55
N MET A 61 -2.31 -11.49 -19.20
CA MET A 61 -2.31 -10.63 -18.01
C MET A 61 -3.29 -9.47 -18.07
N ASN A 62 -3.46 -8.86 -19.25
CA ASN A 62 -4.40 -7.75 -19.39
C ASN A 62 -5.84 -8.23 -19.15
N THR A 63 -6.24 -9.34 -19.76
CA THR A 63 -7.57 -9.93 -19.54
C THR A 63 -7.77 -10.39 -18.10
N PHE A 64 -6.76 -11.01 -17.51
CA PHE A 64 -6.81 -11.47 -16.11
C PHE A 64 -6.99 -10.31 -15.15
N CYS A 65 -6.15 -9.27 -15.27
CA CYS A 65 -6.20 -8.08 -14.44
C CYS A 65 -7.52 -7.34 -14.60
N THR A 66 -8.02 -7.20 -15.83
CA THR A 66 -9.31 -6.55 -16.12
C THR A 66 -10.46 -7.32 -15.47
N SER A 67 -10.46 -8.66 -15.58
CA SER A 67 -11.47 -9.50 -14.93
C SER A 67 -11.45 -9.29 -13.41
N TRP A 68 -10.28 -9.28 -12.77
CA TRP A 68 -10.19 -9.03 -11.33
C TRP A 68 -10.56 -7.60 -10.93
N ASP A 69 -10.26 -6.60 -11.77
CA ASP A 69 -10.75 -5.23 -11.59
C ASP A 69 -12.28 -5.19 -11.62
N ASP A 70 -12.95 -5.95 -12.49
CA ASP A 70 -14.41 -6.01 -12.53
C ASP A 70 -15.00 -6.60 -11.23
N HIS A 71 -14.38 -7.65 -10.66
CA HIS A 71 -14.80 -8.22 -9.38
C HIS A 71 -14.56 -7.22 -8.23
N ILE A 72 -13.45 -6.50 -8.24
CA ILE A 72 -13.15 -5.44 -7.26
C ILE A 72 -14.17 -4.30 -7.39
N MET A 73 -14.52 -3.88 -8.60
CA MET A 73 -15.54 -2.85 -8.81
C MET A 73 -16.91 -3.30 -8.33
N ALA A 74 -17.29 -4.56 -8.57
CA ALA A 74 -18.53 -5.12 -8.03
C ALA A 74 -18.51 -5.12 -6.49
N PHE A 75 -17.40 -5.51 -5.89
CA PHE A 75 -17.20 -5.44 -4.44
C PHE A 75 -17.30 -4.01 -3.91
N VAL A 76 -16.61 -3.05 -4.52
CA VAL A 76 -16.64 -1.65 -4.07
C VAL A 76 -18.05 -1.05 -4.16
N ASN A 77 -18.80 -1.38 -5.21
CA ASN A 77 -20.12 -0.78 -5.44
C ASN A 77 -21.26 -1.49 -4.69
N PHE A 78 -21.16 -2.80 -4.46
CA PHE A 78 -22.28 -3.61 -3.94
C PHE A 78 -21.91 -4.53 -2.79
N GLY A 79 -20.62 -4.64 -2.47
CA GLY A 79 -20.12 -5.45 -1.38
C GLY A 79 -20.34 -4.81 -0.02
N GLU A 80 -20.25 -5.65 1.01
CA GLU A 80 -20.32 -5.27 2.41
C GLU A 80 -19.28 -6.08 3.20
N LEU A 81 -18.64 -5.42 4.16
CA LEU A 81 -17.81 -6.08 5.16
C LEU A 81 -18.61 -6.25 6.46
N ARG A 82 -18.37 -7.36 7.17
CA ARG A 82 -19.07 -7.69 8.42
C ARG A 82 -18.98 -6.58 9.46
N GLU A 83 -17.84 -5.89 9.52
CA GLU A 83 -17.58 -4.78 10.42
C GLU A 83 -17.73 -3.46 9.62
N GLY A 84 -18.82 -2.72 9.86
CA GLY A 84 -19.04 -1.40 9.26
C GLY A 84 -19.78 -1.36 7.91
N GLY A 85 -20.19 -2.51 7.36
CA GLY A 85 -21.07 -2.59 6.20
C GLY A 85 -20.47 -1.96 4.93
N HIS A 86 -21.31 -1.37 4.09
CA HIS A 86 -20.89 -0.77 2.82
C HIS A 86 -19.98 0.46 2.99
N GLU A 87 -20.09 1.21 4.09
CA GLU A 87 -19.22 2.38 4.35
C GLU A 87 -17.77 1.96 4.65
N ALA A 88 -17.56 0.78 5.23
CA ALA A 88 -16.21 0.21 5.37
C ALA A 88 -15.59 -0.08 4.00
N VAL A 89 -16.38 -0.65 3.09
CA VAL A 89 -15.95 -0.95 1.72
C VAL A 89 -15.56 0.32 0.95
N LYS A 90 -16.31 1.42 1.09
CA LYS A 90 -15.97 2.69 0.45
C LYS A 90 -14.61 3.23 0.85
N LYS A 91 -14.19 3.04 2.10
CA LYS A 91 -12.85 3.46 2.56
C LYS A 91 -11.74 2.72 1.82
N LEU A 92 -12.00 1.49 1.41
CA LEU A 92 -11.05 0.65 0.69
C LEU A 92 -10.90 1.03 -0.78
N GLN A 93 -11.84 1.78 -1.39
CA GLN A 93 -11.90 2.02 -2.84
C GLN A 93 -10.56 2.41 -3.49
N TYR A 94 -9.70 3.14 -2.78
CA TYR A 94 -8.40 3.60 -3.30
C TYR A 94 -7.19 2.82 -2.76
N ASN A 95 -7.42 1.83 -1.90
CA ASN A 95 -6.40 1.06 -1.18
C ASN A 95 -6.55 -0.45 -1.38
N ILE A 96 -7.04 -0.86 -2.55
CA ILE A 96 -7.05 -2.25 -2.98
C ILE A 96 -5.82 -2.52 -3.85
N THR A 97 -5.08 -3.58 -3.51
CA THR A 97 -3.89 -4.02 -4.25
C THR A 97 -4.02 -5.48 -4.66
N GLN A 98 -3.83 -5.75 -5.95
CA GLN A 98 -3.67 -7.10 -6.48
C GLN A 98 -2.18 -7.47 -6.45
N ILE A 99 -1.83 -8.50 -5.70
CA ILE A 99 -0.50 -9.12 -5.73
C ILE A 99 -0.56 -10.34 -6.63
N ILE A 100 0.12 -10.25 -7.77
CA ILE A 100 0.11 -11.28 -8.81
C ILE A 100 1.38 -12.12 -8.68
N LEU A 101 1.19 -13.38 -8.31
CA LEU A 101 2.28 -14.33 -8.08
C LEU A 101 2.72 -14.97 -9.40
N TYR A 102 4.04 -15.00 -9.62
CA TYR A 102 4.64 -15.69 -10.77
C TYR A 102 5.96 -16.35 -10.36
N THR A 103 6.55 -17.19 -11.21
CA THR A 103 7.87 -17.81 -10.97
C THR A 103 8.88 -17.41 -12.05
N GLU A 104 10.13 -17.21 -11.62
CA GLU A 104 11.30 -17.05 -12.52
C GLU A 104 11.86 -18.41 -12.97
N LYS A 105 11.50 -19.50 -12.28
CA LYS A 105 12.02 -20.83 -12.60
C LYS A 105 11.31 -21.39 -13.83
N LYS A 106 12.10 -21.78 -14.83
CA LYS A 106 11.60 -22.55 -15.98
C LYS A 106 11.17 -23.94 -15.51
N GLY A 107 9.88 -24.24 -15.61
CA GLY A 107 9.29 -25.53 -15.24
C GLY A 107 8.03 -25.36 -14.38
N ILE A 108 7.38 -26.47 -14.05
CA ILE A 108 6.18 -26.46 -13.21
C ILE A 108 6.61 -26.23 -11.77
N CYS A 109 6.33 -25.03 -11.24
CA CYS A 109 6.38 -24.78 -9.81
C CYS A 109 5.00 -25.05 -9.23
N GLU A 110 4.84 -26.22 -8.61
CA GLU A 110 3.61 -26.59 -7.91
C GLU A 110 3.59 -25.90 -6.55
N THR A 111 2.83 -24.80 -6.45
CA THR A 111 2.60 -24.13 -5.17
C THR A 111 1.16 -23.70 -5.11
N GLY A 112 0.48 -24.04 -4.02
CA GLY A 112 -0.90 -23.65 -3.84
C GLY A 112 -1.90 -24.46 -4.66
N ASN A 113 -2.92 -23.78 -5.17
CA ASN A 113 -4.07 -24.42 -5.84
C ASN A 113 -3.82 -24.68 -7.33
N LEU A 114 -2.83 -23.99 -7.91
CA LEU A 114 -2.50 -24.02 -9.33
C LEU A 114 -0.98 -24.11 -9.51
N PRO A 115 -0.45 -24.48 -10.68
CA PRO A 115 0.95 -24.23 -10.99
C PRO A 115 1.18 -22.72 -11.14
N LEU A 116 2.32 -22.21 -10.64
CA LEU A 116 2.70 -20.81 -10.88
C LEU A 116 2.94 -20.60 -12.38
N MET A 117 2.47 -19.48 -12.91
CA MET A 117 2.86 -19.05 -14.24
C MET A 117 4.32 -18.58 -14.25
N ASN A 118 4.97 -18.72 -15.40
CA ASN A 118 6.28 -18.11 -15.63
C ASN A 118 6.17 -16.58 -15.63
N ARG A 119 7.32 -15.90 -15.50
CA ARG A 119 7.43 -14.44 -15.65
C ARG A 119 6.63 -13.95 -16.86
N PRO A 120 5.72 -12.98 -16.69
CA PRO A 120 4.98 -12.42 -17.80
C PRO A 120 5.89 -11.62 -18.75
N ASP A 121 5.52 -11.57 -20.02
CA ASP A 121 6.27 -10.82 -21.04
C ASP A 121 6.22 -9.30 -20.84
N SER A 122 5.22 -8.82 -20.09
CA SER A 122 4.99 -7.40 -19.81
C SER A 122 4.39 -7.19 -18.42
N PHE A 123 4.80 -6.10 -17.78
CA PHE A 123 4.29 -5.60 -16.49
C PHE A 123 3.46 -4.31 -16.67
N THR A 124 2.95 -4.05 -17.87
CA THR A 124 2.19 -2.82 -18.19
C THR A 124 1.00 -2.59 -17.26
N GLU A 125 0.41 -3.65 -16.73
CA GLU A 125 -0.72 -3.57 -15.81
C GLU A 125 -0.36 -2.88 -14.48
N GLU A 126 0.91 -2.85 -14.06
CA GLU A 126 1.33 -2.08 -12.88
C GLU A 126 1.08 -0.56 -13.04
N LYS A 127 1.00 -0.07 -14.28
CA LYS A 127 0.66 1.33 -14.57
C LYS A 127 -0.83 1.62 -14.42
N SER A 128 -1.67 0.59 -14.43
CA SER A 128 -3.12 0.73 -14.28
C SER A 128 -3.48 0.82 -12.80
N VAL A 129 -3.89 2.02 -12.38
CA VAL A 129 -4.23 2.34 -10.97
C VAL A 129 -5.67 2.83 -10.81
N SER A 130 -6.50 2.71 -11.87
CA SER A 130 -7.87 3.25 -11.88
C SER A 130 -8.83 2.53 -10.93
N VAL A 131 -8.61 1.23 -10.71
CA VAL A 131 -9.47 0.37 -9.86
C VAL A 131 -8.68 -0.18 -8.68
N SER A 132 -7.49 -0.72 -8.94
CA SER A 132 -6.61 -1.26 -7.92
C SER A 132 -5.16 -1.04 -8.32
N ARG A 133 -4.25 -1.04 -7.34
CA ARG A 133 -2.82 -1.21 -7.62
C ARG A 133 -2.55 -2.66 -8.01
N LYS A 134 -1.52 -2.90 -8.82
CA LYS A 134 -1.09 -4.23 -9.24
C LYS A 134 0.41 -4.33 -9.01
N ILE A 135 0.84 -5.41 -8.35
CA ILE A 135 2.24 -5.67 -8.03
C ILE A 135 2.53 -7.11 -8.42
N PHE A 136 3.51 -7.31 -9.30
CA PHE A 136 3.95 -8.64 -9.68
C PHE A 136 5.10 -9.06 -8.78
N ILE A 137 4.93 -10.17 -8.07
CA ILE A 137 5.93 -10.64 -7.11
C ILE A 137 6.42 -12.04 -7.51
N PRO A 138 7.73 -12.22 -7.71
CA PRO A 138 8.30 -13.54 -7.90
C PRO A 138 8.10 -14.37 -6.63
N CYS A 139 7.61 -15.59 -6.82
CA CYS A 139 7.37 -16.55 -5.75
C CYS A 139 8.09 -17.86 -6.07
N GLY A 140 8.83 -18.36 -5.09
CA GLY A 140 9.47 -19.66 -5.13
C GLY A 140 8.53 -20.78 -4.69
N SER A 141 9.09 -21.99 -4.67
CA SER A 141 8.41 -23.19 -4.16
C SER A 141 7.94 -23.01 -2.70
N ASN A 142 6.81 -23.62 -2.36
CA ASN A 142 6.17 -23.53 -1.04
C ASN A 142 5.83 -22.10 -0.58
N ASP A 143 5.35 -21.24 -1.50
CA ASP A 143 4.89 -19.87 -1.19
C ASP A 143 5.98 -18.93 -0.64
N ASN A 144 7.25 -19.24 -0.92
CA ASN A 144 8.36 -18.43 -0.41
C ASN A 144 8.61 -17.20 -1.28
N PHE A 145 8.68 -16.04 -0.63
CA PHE A 145 9.35 -14.88 -1.20
C PHE A 145 10.83 -14.91 -0.86
N ASP A 146 11.67 -14.63 -1.85
CA ASP A 146 13.09 -14.32 -1.63
C ASP A 146 13.24 -12.94 -0.96
N SER A 147 14.47 -12.51 -0.65
CA SER A 147 14.70 -11.19 -0.02
C SER A 147 14.15 -10.06 -0.88
N ASP A 148 14.52 -10.04 -2.14
CA ASP A 148 14.30 -8.90 -3.03
C ASP A 148 12.82 -8.76 -3.38
N SER A 149 12.10 -9.89 -3.49
CA SER A 149 10.64 -9.93 -3.69
C SER A 149 9.86 -9.39 -2.50
N ARG A 150 10.38 -9.53 -1.27
CA ARG A 150 9.69 -9.01 -0.07
C ARG A 150 9.66 -7.49 -0.06
N ILE A 151 10.68 -6.83 -0.61
CA ILE A 151 10.77 -5.37 -0.70
C ILE A 151 9.66 -4.78 -1.57
N LEU A 152 9.10 -5.58 -2.50
CA LEU A 152 7.99 -5.16 -3.36
C LEU A 152 6.67 -5.06 -2.60
N LEU A 153 6.55 -5.65 -1.40
CA LEU A 153 5.37 -5.48 -0.57
C LEU A 153 5.36 -4.07 0.04
N PRO A 154 4.29 -3.29 -0.15
CA PRO A 154 4.27 -1.87 0.23
C PRO A 154 4.32 -1.65 1.75
N PHE A 155 4.02 -2.68 2.55
CA PHE A 155 4.05 -2.67 4.01
C PHE A 155 5.28 -3.36 4.62
N TRP A 156 6.20 -3.89 3.80
CA TRP A 156 7.37 -4.60 4.30
C TRP A 156 8.51 -3.61 4.61
N TYR A 157 8.64 -3.26 5.89
CA TYR A 157 9.58 -2.22 6.35
C TYR A 157 10.70 -2.77 7.24
N ASP A 158 10.88 -4.09 7.35
CA ASP A 158 11.92 -4.65 8.23
C ASP A 158 13.35 -4.30 7.81
N GLU A 159 13.56 -4.01 6.53
CA GLU A 159 14.85 -3.51 6.03
C GLU A 159 15.05 -2.01 6.34
N LEU A 160 13.97 -1.31 6.70
CA LEU A 160 13.99 0.07 7.19
C LEU A 160 13.97 0.15 8.72
N LYS A 161 14.11 -0.99 9.43
CA LYS A 161 14.38 -0.95 10.87
C LYS A 161 15.66 -0.16 11.07
N GLY A 162 15.46 1.07 11.53
CA GLY A 162 16.49 2.10 11.59
C GLY A 162 17.78 1.51 12.13
N GLU A 163 18.88 1.91 11.48
CA GLU A 163 20.17 1.92 12.16
C GLU A 163 19.95 2.39 13.59
N ILE A 164 20.57 1.68 14.53
CA ILE A 164 20.54 2.01 15.96
C ILE A 164 20.71 3.52 16.08
N PHE A 165 19.71 4.21 16.63
CA PHE A 165 19.72 5.65 16.82
C PHE A 165 21.08 6.07 17.37
N ASN A 166 21.90 6.69 16.52
CA ASN A 166 23.17 7.24 16.96
C ASN A 166 22.84 8.58 17.62
N GLN A 167 23.01 8.63 18.95
CA GLN A 167 22.81 9.85 19.73
C GLN A 167 23.63 11.03 19.15
N GLU A 168 24.80 10.75 18.57
CA GLU A 168 25.64 11.75 17.89
C GLU A 168 24.97 12.31 16.62
N ASN A 169 24.24 11.49 15.86
CA ASN A 169 23.51 11.96 14.68
C ASN A 169 22.30 12.82 15.07
N GLU A 170 21.63 12.48 16.17
CA GLU A 170 20.53 13.28 16.72
C GLU A 170 21.02 14.63 17.24
N GLU A 171 22.14 14.64 17.97
CA GLU A 171 22.79 15.87 18.44
C GLU A 171 23.25 16.73 17.24
N ASN A 172 23.85 16.13 16.22
CA ASN A 172 24.22 16.82 14.98
C ASN A 172 22.99 17.41 14.27
N LEU A 173 21.93 16.62 14.05
CA LEU A 173 20.69 17.10 13.42
C LEU A 173 20.02 18.21 14.25
N THR A 174 20.04 18.09 15.57
CA THR A 174 19.48 19.10 16.48
C THR A 174 20.29 20.40 16.41
N SER A 175 21.61 20.32 16.29
CA SER A 175 22.47 21.51 16.10
C SER A 175 22.31 22.19 14.74
N LEU A 176 21.80 21.48 13.73
CA LEU A 176 21.47 22.04 12.42
C LEU A 176 20.12 22.77 12.42
N LEU A 177 19.25 22.48 13.40
CA LEU A 177 18.01 23.22 13.57
C LEU A 177 18.32 24.65 14.03
N PRO A 178 17.59 25.64 13.52
CA PRO A 178 17.77 27.02 13.93
C PRO A 178 17.45 27.15 15.42
N ASP A 179 18.23 27.96 16.13
CA ASP A 179 17.97 28.28 17.54
C ASP A 179 16.49 28.66 17.74
N ASN A 180 15.88 28.14 18.80
CA ASN A 180 14.47 28.34 19.13
C ASN A 180 14.04 29.83 19.13
N GLY A 181 14.96 30.78 19.25
CA GLY A 181 14.68 32.20 19.09
C GLY A 181 14.51 32.65 17.64
N THR A 182 15.39 32.20 16.73
CA THR A 182 15.58 32.77 15.38
C THR A 182 14.52 32.30 14.39
N ALA A 183 14.04 31.06 14.51
CA ALA A 183 13.05 30.49 13.60
C ALA A 183 11.78 29.95 14.29
N SER A 184 11.51 30.38 15.54
CA SER A 184 10.27 30.01 16.26
C SER A 184 8.99 30.27 15.47
N PHE A 185 9.02 31.21 14.53
CA PHE A 185 7.89 31.53 13.67
C PHE A 185 7.48 30.39 12.72
N LEU A 186 8.36 29.42 12.44
CA LEU A 186 8.04 28.23 11.64
C LEU A 186 7.07 27.29 12.35
N CYS A 187 7.04 27.31 13.68
CA CYS A 187 6.17 26.49 14.51
C CYS A 187 4.85 27.19 14.87
N LYS A 188 4.65 28.45 14.44
CA LYS A 188 3.40 29.18 14.70
C LYS A 188 2.31 28.70 13.74
N GLU A 189 1.17 28.30 14.30
CA GLU A 189 -0.02 27.98 13.52
C GLU A 189 -0.53 29.25 12.81
N ARG A 190 -0.69 29.18 11.47
CA ARG A 190 -1.13 30.31 10.63
C ARG A 190 -2.51 30.04 10.06
N ILE A 191 -3.43 30.99 10.21
CA ILE A 191 -4.82 30.85 9.75
C ILE A 191 -4.94 31.40 8.32
N LYS A 192 -5.70 30.67 7.48
CA LYS A 192 -5.96 31.07 6.10
C LYS A 192 -6.86 32.31 6.04
N ILE A 193 -6.37 33.37 5.39
CA ILE A 193 -7.15 34.60 5.18
C ILE A 193 -8.24 34.33 4.15
N ASP A 194 -9.49 34.66 4.49
CA ASP A 194 -10.55 34.81 3.49
C ASP A 194 -10.36 36.17 2.79
N HIS A 195 -9.98 36.14 1.50
CA HIS A 195 -9.73 37.34 0.69
C HIS A 195 -10.94 38.30 0.58
N ARG A 196 -12.13 37.89 1.04
CA ARG A 196 -13.34 38.71 1.08
C ARG A 196 -13.44 39.58 2.34
N ALA A 197 -12.71 39.26 3.41
CA ALA A 197 -12.68 40.03 4.65
C ALA A 197 -11.52 41.02 4.66
N ARG A 198 -11.72 42.21 4.08
CA ARG A 198 -10.78 43.33 4.27
C ARG A 198 -10.94 43.90 5.68
N SER A 199 -10.09 43.51 6.61
CA SER A 199 -9.84 44.31 7.81
C SER A 199 -8.49 43.96 8.45
N ASN A 200 -7.65 44.99 8.57
CA ASN A 200 -6.49 45.16 9.45
C ASN A 200 -5.37 44.10 9.43
N SER A 201 -4.21 44.62 9.04
CA SER A 201 -2.88 44.04 8.90
C SER A 201 -2.29 43.43 10.18
N ALA A 202 -2.75 42.26 10.60
CA ALA A 202 -2.04 41.45 11.60
C ALA A 202 -1.96 39.96 11.23
N ASP A 203 -2.92 39.44 10.45
CA ASP A 203 -2.95 38.04 10.08
C ASP A 203 -2.48 37.87 8.64
N GLN A 204 -1.18 37.57 8.47
CA GLN A 204 -0.59 37.24 7.17
C GLN A 204 -0.22 35.75 7.13
N LEU A 205 -0.71 35.04 6.11
CA LEU A 205 -0.22 33.70 5.77
C LEU A 205 1.26 33.72 5.38
N ASN A 206 1.70 34.82 4.77
CA ASN A 206 3.05 34.98 4.26
C ASN A 206 4.03 35.23 5.40
N PHE A 207 5.24 34.70 5.26
CA PHE A 207 6.35 35.14 6.09
C PHE A 207 6.53 36.65 5.93
N THR A 208 6.77 37.36 7.02
CA THR A 208 7.20 38.75 6.93
C THR A 208 8.56 38.81 6.23
N GLU A 209 8.95 40.00 5.77
CA GLU A 209 10.25 40.17 5.12
C GLU A 209 11.40 39.80 6.08
N GLU A 210 11.25 40.09 7.37
CA GLU A 210 12.20 39.71 8.42
C GLU A 210 12.25 38.19 8.63
N GLU A 211 11.09 37.51 8.64
CA GLU A 211 11.01 36.04 8.74
C GLU A 211 11.66 35.38 7.51
N PHE A 212 11.43 35.91 6.32
CA PHE A 212 12.04 35.40 5.08
C PHE A 212 13.56 35.57 5.07
N VAL A 213 14.06 36.74 5.50
CA VAL A 213 15.50 36.98 5.64
C VAL A 213 16.12 36.04 6.68
N ALA A 214 15.42 35.75 7.78
CA ALA A 214 15.88 34.79 8.79
C ALA A 214 15.98 33.36 8.25
N VAL A 215 14.99 32.88 7.47
CA VAL A 215 15.09 31.57 6.78
C VAL A 215 16.24 31.55 5.80
N LYS A 216 16.40 32.60 4.99
CA LYS A 216 17.46 32.69 3.99
C LYS A 216 18.85 32.65 4.65
N GLY A 217 19.05 33.41 5.72
CA GLY A 217 20.30 33.43 6.47
C GLY A 217 20.63 32.07 7.11
N TRP A 218 19.62 31.31 7.54
CA TRP A 218 19.82 29.95 8.04
C TRP A 218 20.23 28.96 6.94
N LEU A 219 19.68 29.06 5.73
CA LEU A 219 20.01 28.18 4.60
C LEU A 219 21.39 28.47 3.97
N GLU A 220 21.99 29.61 4.29
CA GLU A 220 23.31 30.04 3.80
C GLU A 220 24.45 29.76 4.80
N LEU A 221 24.15 29.17 5.97
CA LEU A 221 25.12 28.65 6.96
C LEU A 221 25.63 27.26 6.58
#